data_AF-A0A6B3H394-F1
#
_entry.id   AF-A0A6B3H394-F1
#
_cell.length_a   1.000
_cell.length_b   1.000
_cell.length_c   1.000
_cell.angle_alpha   90.00
_cell.angle_beta   90.00
_cell.angle_gamma   90.00
#
_symmetry.space_group_name_H-M   'P 1'
#
loop_
_entity.id
_entity.type
_entity.pdbx_description
1 polymer ?
#
loop_
_entity_poly.entity_id
_entity_poly.type
_entity_poly.pdbx_seq_one_letter_code
_entity_poly.pdbx_strand_id
1 'polypeptide(L)'
;ATVIGTAIGALAGSFGGWPDRVVMRIVDTLSSIPHLLLGIFIVAMFRPGVWPVIISVALTHWISTARIVRSEVLSLRSRPFIDAAVSGGASRVRVIVRHLLPGVLPQAGLAAVLMVPHAMWHESALSFLGLGLPAHQASLGNLVQSARGSLLAGDWWPTLFPGLFLIIPTLALAGLAGAWRDRINPRRKSELML
;
A
#
# COMPACT_ATOMS: atom_id res chain seq x y z
N ALA A 1 -2.10 -7.05 -0.99
CA ALA A 1 -1.25 -6.30 -0.05
C ALA A 1 -2.04 -5.77 1.15
N THR A 2 -3.04 -4.90 0.94
CA THR A 2 -3.69 -4.18 2.05
C THR A 2 -4.36 -5.08 3.08
N VAL A 3 -5.12 -6.10 2.68
CA VAL A 3 -5.75 -7.05 3.62
C VAL A 3 -4.71 -7.73 4.53
N ILE A 4 -3.62 -8.21 3.93
CA ILE A 4 -2.50 -8.84 4.64
C ILE A 4 -1.85 -7.85 5.60
N GLY A 5 -1.54 -6.64 5.11
CA GLY A 5 -0.93 -5.59 5.91
C GLY A 5 -1.81 -5.16 7.08
N THR A 6 -3.11 -4.96 6.85
CA THR A 6 -4.07 -4.62 7.89
C THR A 6 -4.18 -5.72 8.94
N ALA A 7 -4.27 -6.99 8.53
CA ALA A 7 -4.32 -8.10 9.48
C ALA A 7 -3.05 -8.15 10.35
N ILE A 8 -1.87 -8.12 9.72
CA ILE A 8 -0.59 -8.19 10.44
C ILE A 8 -0.38 -6.96 11.34
N GLY A 9 -0.62 -5.76 10.82
CA GLY A 9 -0.48 -4.50 11.56
C GLY A 9 -1.45 -4.41 12.74
N ALA A 10 -2.70 -4.84 12.55
CA ALA A 10 -3.70 -4.86 13.60
C ALA A 10 -3.34 -5.86 14.71
N LEU A 11 -2.91 -7.08 14.35
CA LEU A 11 -2.48 -8.09 15.32
C LEU A 11 -1.25 -7.62 16.09
N ALA A 12 -0.21 -7.14 15.40
CA ALA A 12 1.03 -6.67 16.01
C ALA A 12 0.77 -5.50 16.99
N GLY A 13 0.01 -4.49 16.56
CA GLY A 13 -0.35 -3.35 17.41
C GLY A 13 -1.27 -3.71 18.59
N SER A 14 -2.15 -4.69 18.43
CA SER A 14 -3.12 -5.09 19.47
C SER A 14 -2.48 -5.89 20.58
N PHE A 15 -1.66 -6.89 20.24
CA PHE A 15 -1.01 -7.75 21.24
C PHE A 15 0.16 -7.04 21.91
N GLY A 16 0.95 -6.27 21.16
CA GLY A 16 2.18 -5.64 21.65
C GLY A 16 3.21 -6.67 22.15
N GLY A 17 4.23 -6.20 22.87
CA GLY A 17 5.21 -7.06 23.55
C GLY A 17 6.17 -7.78 22.59
N TRP A 18 6.50 -9.04 22.90
CA TRP A 18 7.47 -9.83 22.13
C TRP A 18 6.99 -10.19 20.71
N PRO A 19 5.74 -10.66 20.49
CA PRO A 19 5.25 -10.96 19.14
C PRO A 19 5.30 -9.75 18.21
N ASP A 20 4.93 -8.57 18.71
CA ASP A 20 5.02 -7.31 17.97
C ASP A 20 6.47 -7.01 17.54
N ARG A 21 7.44 -7.14 18.46
CA ARG A 21 8.86 -6.92 18.15
C ARG A 21 9.39 -7.88 17.09
N VAL A 22 8.99 -9.16 17.15
CA VAL A 22 9.43 -10.16 16.16
C VAL A 22 8.84 -9.85 14.79
N VAL A 23 7.53 -9.59 14.72
CA VAL A 23 6.85 -9.23 13.46
C VAL A 23 7.45 -7.97 12.86
N MET A 24 7.65 -6.92 13.66
CA MET A 24 8.25 -5.68 13.19
C MET A 24 9.70 -5.86 12.74
N ARG A 25 10.48 -6.74 13.40
CA ARG A 25 11.84 -7.05 12.93
C ARG A 25 11.85 -7.73 11.56
N ILE A 26 10.89 -8.63 11.29
CA ILE A 26 10.73 -9.26 9.97
C ILE A 26 10.36 -8.19 8.93
N VAL A 27 9.39 -7.33 9.26
CA VAL A 27 8.96 -6.20 8.42
C VAL A 27 10.13 -5.27 8.08
N ASP A 28 10.94 -4.90 9.08
CA ASP A 28 12.11 -4.03 8.90
C ASP A 28 13.19 -4.69 8.05
N THR A 29 13.43 -5.99 8.25
CA THR A 29 14.40 -6.76 7.46
C THR A 29 13.97 -6.82 6.00
N LEU A 30 12.71 -7.13 5.72
CA LEU A 30 12.18 -7.14 4.36
C LEU A 30 12.18 -5.73 3.73
N SER A 31 11.91 -4.69 4.52
CA SER A 31 11.92 -3.29 4.07
C SER A 31 13.33 -2.78 3.73
N SER A 32 14.39 -3.45 4.17
CA SER A 32 15.77 -3.11 3.82
C SER A 32 16.13 -3.49 2.37
N ILE A 33 15.38 -4.43 1.79
CA ILE A 33 15.58 -4.89 0.41
C ILE A 33 14.85 -3.93 -0.53
N PRO A 34 15.49 -3.45 -1.61
CA PRO A 34 14.81 -2.67 -2.63
C PRO A 34 13.61 -3.44 -3.21
N HIS A 35 12.41 -2.87 -3.08
CA HIS A 35 11.16 -3.54 -3.44
C HIS A 35 11.13 -3.99 -4.91
N LEU A 36 11.75 -3.22 -5.81
CA LEU A 36 11.82 -3.56 -7.24
C LEU A 36 12.69 -4.81 -7.47
N LEU A 37 13.82 -4.94 -6.75
CA LEU A 37 14.68 -6.11 -6.85
C LEU A 37 13.96 -7.37 -6.35
N LEU A 38 13.29 -7.26 -5.20
CA LEU A 38 12.49 -8.36 -4.67
C LEU A 38 11.34 -8.70 -5.62
N GLY A 39 10.72 -7.69 -6.24
CA GLY A 39 9.65 -7.90 -7.20
C GLY A 39 10.11 -8.59 -8.49
N ILE A 40 11.28 -8.22 -9.02
CA ILE A 40 11.93 -8.88 -10.16
C ILE A 40 12.24 -10.34 -9.80
N PHE A 41 12.83 -10.58 -8.63
CA PHE A 41 13.13 -11.93 -8.15
C PHE A 41 11.88 -12.80 -8.10
N ILE A 42 10.80 -12.30 -7.48
CA ILE A 42 9.53 -13.02 -7.39
C ILE A 42 9.01 -13.34 -8.78
N VAL A 43 8.89 -12.35 -9.67
CA VAL A 43 8.31 -12.55 -11.00
C VAL A 43 9.13 -13.52 -11.86
N ALA A 44 10.46 -13.46 -11.76
CA ALA A 44 11.37 -14.34 -12.48
C ALA A 44 11.24 -15.83 -12.07
N MET A 45 10.69 -16.13 -10.89
CA MET A 45 10.41 -17.51 -10.46
C MET A 45 9.17 -18.12 -11.12
N PHE A 46 8.34 -17.32 -11.79
CA PHE A 46 7.08 -17.77 -12.41
C PHE A 46 7.09 -17.56 -13.92
N ARG A 47 6.09 -18.13 -14.60
CA ARG A 47 5.84 -17.86 -16.02
C ARG A 47 5.25 -16.46 -16.22
N PRO A 48 5.60 -15.76 -17.31
CA PRO A 48 5.06 -14.42 -17.61
C PRO A 48 3.53 -14.38 -17.56
N GLY A 49 2.98 -13.33 -16.96
CA GLY A 49 1.54 -13.21 -16.76
C GLY A 49 1.16 -12.20 -15.68
N VAL A 50 -0.14 -12.03 -15.47
CA VAL A 50 -0.68 -11.09 -14.46
C VAL A 50 -0.47 -11.61 -13.04
N TRP A 51 -0.56 -12.93 -12.82
CA TRP A 51 -0.44 -13.54 -11.49
C TRP A 51 0.90 -13.30 -10.79
N PRO A 52 2.07 -13.49 -11.43
CA PRO A 52 3.36 -13.15 -10.83
C PRO A 52 3.44 -11.70 -10.37
N VAL A 53 2.91 -10.77 -11.17
CA VAL A 53 2.88 -9.34 -10.85
C VAL A 53 2.00 -9.08 -9.62
N ILE A 54 0.81 -9.69 -9.56
CA ILE A 54 -0.09 -9.59 -8.40
C ILE A 54 0.60 -10.12 -7.13
N ILE A 55 1.22 -11.30 -7.20
CA ILE A 55 1.90 -11.92 -6.06
C ILE A 55 3.08 -11.05 -5.61
N SER A 56 3.88 -10.57 -6.56
CA SER A 56 5.01 -9.68 -6.33
C SER A 56 4.57 -8.41 -5.59
N VAL A 57 3.56 -7.69 -6.09
CA VAL A 57 3.03 -6.49 -5.43
C VAL A 57 2.44 -6.85 -4.05
N ALA A 58 1.70 -7.96 -3.94
CA ALA A 58 1.11 -8.38 -2.68
C ALA A 58 2.13 -8.65 -1.57
N LEU A 59 3.23 -9.33 -1.90
CA LEU A 59 4.30 -9.72 -0.97
C LEU A 59 5.30 -8.61 -0.66
N THR A 60 5.43 -7.62 -1.53
CA THR A 60 6.36 -6.50 -1.32
C THR A 60 5.69 -5.30 -0.63
N HIS A 61 4.41 -5.04 -0.88
CA HIS A 61 3.76 -3.80 -0.44
C HIS A 61 2.93 -3.92 0.85
N TRP A 62 2.69 -5.13 1.38
CA TRP A 62 1.94 -5.29 2.64
C TRP A 62 2.66 -4.68 3.85
N ILE A 63 3.99 -4.58 3.78
CA ILE A 63 4.89 -4.05 4.82
C ILE A 63 4.51 -2.61 5.17
N SER A 64 4.33 -1.74 4.17
CA SER A 64 3.96 -0.34 4.36
C SER A 64 2.59 -0.21 5.04
N THR A 65 1.60 -0.95 4.53
CA THR A 65 0.26 -0.98 5.13
C THR A 65 0.28 -1.49 6.58
N ALA A 66 1.05 -2.54 6.86
CA ALA A 66 1.17 -3.08 8.22
C ALA A 66 1.71 -2.05 9.22
N ARG A 67 2.71 -1.26 8.81
CA ARG A 67 3.26 -0.19 9.65
C ARG A 67 2.25 0.92 9.91
N ILE A 68 1.53 1.37 8.88
CA ILE A 68 0.47 2.40 9.01
C ILE A 68 -0.64 1.93 9.95
N VAL A 69 -1.16 0.72 9.74
CA VAL A 69 -2.23 0.17 10.57
C VAL A 69 -1.75 -0.06 12.00
N ARG A 70 -0.52 -0.54 12.21
CA ARG A 70 0.06 -0.67 13.55
C ARG A 70 0.15 0.68 14.27
N SER A 71 0.65 1.73 13.60
CA SER A 71 0.74 3.05 14.23
C SER A 71 -0.64 3.57 14.65
N GLU A 72 -1.67 3.32 13.84
CA GLU A 72 -3.04 3.70 14.17
C GLU A 72 -3.57 2.90 15.35
N VAL A 73 -3.36 1.57 15.38
CA VAL A 73 -3.76 0.74 16.53
C VAL A 73 -3.08 1.19 17.82
N LEU A 74 -1.78 1.50 17.78
CA LEU A 74 -1.05 2.00 18.95
C LEU A 74 -1.61 3.34 19.44
N SER A 75 -1.96 4.24 18.52
CA SER A 75 -2.58 5.53 18.85
C SER A 75 -4.00 5.37 19.43
N LEU A 76 -4.81 4.47 18.88
CA LEU A 76 -6.16 4.20 19.39
C LEU A 76 -6.11 3.55 20.77
N ARG A 77 -5.15 2.65 21.00
CA ARG A 77 -5.00 1.94 22.27
C ARG A 77 -4.72 2.88 23.45
N SER A 78 -4.08 4.03 23.23
CA SER A 78 -3.82 5.02 24.28
C SER A 78 -4.97 6.02 24.50
N ARG A 79 -6.16 5.77 23.94
CA ARG A 79 -7.31 6.67 24.07
C ARG A 79 -8.15 6.34 25.32
N PRO A 80 -8.69 7.35 26.04
CA PRO A 80 -9.44 7.13 27.28
C PRO A 80 -10.67 6.21 27.16
N PHE A 81 -11.32 6.16 26.00
CA PHE A 81 -12.48 5.28 25.79
C PHE A 81 -12.09 3.79 25.76
N ILE A 82 -10.85 3.47 25.39
CA ILE A 82 -10.33 2.10 25.48
C ILE A 82 -10.09 1.74 26.93
N ASP A 83 -9.49 2.64 27.71
CA ASP A 83 -9.25 2.43 29.15
C ASP A 83 -10.57 2.25 29.91
N ALA A 84 -11.60 3.04 29.56
CA ALA A 84 -12.95 2.88 30.11
C ALA A 84 -13.57 1.53 29.75
N ALA A 85 -13.42 1.07 28.50
CA ALA A 85 -13.94 -0.23 28.08
C ALA A 85 -13.25 -1.40 28.80
N VAL A 86 -11.92 -1.34 28.98
CA VAL A 86 -11.16 -2.35 29.73
C VAL A 86 -11.54 -2.33 31.21
N SER A 87 -11.65 -1.15 31.81
CA SER A 87 -12.08 -1.00 33.22
C SER A 87 -13.51 -1.49 33.45
N GLY A 88 -14.37 -1.40 32.44
CA GLY A 88 -15.71 -1.98 32.41
C GLY A 88 -15.76 -3.50 32.16
N GLY A 89 -14.62 -4.19 32.16
CA GLY A 89 -14.53 -5.65 32.03
C GLY A 89 -14.56 -6.18 30.59
N ALA A 90 -14.31 -5.35 29.57
CA ALA A 90 -14.22 -5.83 28.20
C ALA A 90 -12.99 -6.76 28.01
N SER A 91 -13.23 -7.94 27.45
CA SER A 91 -12.13 -8.85 27.08
C SER A 91 -11.25 -8.24 25.98
N ARG A 92 -9.98 -8.65 25.91
CA ARG A 92 -9.03 -8.19 24.88
C ARG A 92 -9.58 -8.34 23.46
N VAL A 93 -10.22 -9.48 23.17
CA VAL A 93 -10.83 -9.75 21.85
C VAL A 93 -11.96 -8.78 21.56
N ARG A 94 -12.80 -8.47 22.57
CA ARG A 94 -13.90 -7.49 22.42
C ARG A 94 -13.34 -6.09 22.14
N VAL A 95 -12.28 -5.68 22.83
CA VAL A 95 -11.60 -4.40 22.57
C VAL A 95 -11.07 -4.33 21.14
N ILE A 96 -10.40 -5.38 20.68
CA ILE A 96 -9.84 -5.43 19.33
C ILE A 96 -10.94 -5.34 18.28
N VAL A 97 -11.96 -6.21 18.34
CA VAL A 97 -12.96 -6.33 17.28
C VAL A 97 -13.94 -5.16 17.27
N ARG A 98 -14.31 -4.63 18.45
CA ARG A 98 -15.37 -3.61 18.56
C ARG A 98 -14.85 -2.18 18.61
N HIS A 99 -13.59 -1.97 19.00
CA HIS A 99 -13.03 -0.63 19.17
C HIS A 99 -11.81 -0.36 18.29
N LEU A 100 -10.84 -1.28 18.23
CA LEU A 100 -9.61 -1.05 17.47
C LEU A 100 -9.80 -1.28 15.96
N LEU A 101 -10.35 -2.43 15.56
CA LEU A 101 -10.56 -2.77 14.15
C LEU A 101 -11.42 -1.72 13.42
N PRO A 102 -12.60 -1.31 13.92
CA PRO A 102 -13.40 -0.29 13.24
C PRO A 102 -12.69 1.07 13.18
N GLY A 103 -11.88 1.40 14.18
CA GLY A 103 -11.10 2.64 14.20
C GLY A 103 -9.99 2.70 13.16
N VAL A 104 -9.39 1.56 12.78
CA VAL A 104 -8.34 1.51 11.75
C VAL A 104 -8.85 1.34 10.33
N LEU A 105 -10.11 0.92 10.13
CA LEU A 105 -10.68 0.71 8.80
C LEU A 105 -10.58 1.94 7.88
N PRO A 106 -10.84 3.19 8.34
CA PRO A 106 -10.69 4.37 7.48
C PRO A 106 -9.25 4.55 6.97
N GLN A 107 -8.25 4.36 7.83
CA GLN A 107 -6.83 4.42 7.44
C GLN A 107 -6.42 3.25 6.55
N ALA A 108 -6.91 2.04 6.82
CA ALA A 108 -6.68 0.88 5.96
C ALA A 108 -7.30 1.07 4.57
N GLY A 109 -8.48 1.69 4.49
CA GLY A 109 -9.14 2.04 3.23
C GLY A 109 -8.34 3.08 2.43
N LEU A 110 -7.81 4.11 3.11
CA LEU A 110 -6.90 5.07 2.50
C LEU A 110 -5.64 4.39 1.91
N ALA A 111 -5.03 3.49 2.68
CA ALA A 111 -3.88 2.71 2.21
C ALA A 111 -4.25 1.78 1.03
N ALA A 112 -5.48 1.26 0.96
CA ALA A 112 -5.97 0.49 -0.17
C ALA A 112 -6.03 1.33 -1.46
N VAL A 113 -6.57 2.55 -1.38
CA VAL A 113 -6.67 3.46 -2.53
C VAL A 113 -5.30 3.84 -3.05
N LEU A 114 -4.37 4.18 -2.16
CA LEU A 114 -2.99 4.53 -2.53
C LEU A 114 -2.18 3.32 -3.06
N MET A 115 -2.66 2.09 -2.85
CA MET A 115 -2.01 0.90 -3.40
C MET A 115 -2.24 0.77 -4.90
N VAL A 116 -3.31 1.34 -5.44
CA VAL A 116 -3.65 1.23 -6.87
C VAL A 116 -2.58 1.88 -7.76
N PRO A 117 -2.19 3.15 -7.55
CA PRO A 117 -1.08 3.75 -8.30
C PRO A 117 0.23 2.97 -8.14
N HIS A 118 0.53 2.51 -6.91
CA HIS A 118 1.72 1.69 -6.68
C HIS A 118 1.72 0.43 -7.55
N ALA A 119 0.60 -0.31 -7.61
CA ALA A 119 0.48 -1.50 -8.44
C ALA A 119 0.65 -1.19 -9.93
N MET A 120 0.08 -0.09 -10.42
CA MET A 120 0.23 0.36 -11.81
C MET A 120 1.70 0.61 -12.16
N TRP A 121 2.43 1.34 -11.30
CA TRP A 121 3.84 1.65 -11.53
C TRP A 121 4.71 0.39 -11.54
N HIS A 122 4.44 -0.56 -10.65
CA HIS A 122 5.21 -1.81 -10.58
C HIS A 122 4.92 -2.74 -11.75
N GLU A 123 3.66 -2.90 -12.13
CA GLU A 123 3.30 -3.64 -13.33
C GLU A 123 4.00 -3.03 -14.54
N SER A 124 3.93 -1.71 -14.71
CA SER A 124 4.52 -1.04 -15.86
C SER A 124 6.04 -1.13 -15.86
N ALA A 125 6.70 -1.01 -14.70
CA ALA A 125 8.15 -1.20 -14.60
C ALA A 125 8.56 -2.64 -14.95
N LEU A 126 7.86 -3.65 -14.44
CA LEU A 126 8.16 -5.06 -14.70
C LEU A 126 7.90 -5.43 -16.16
N SER A 127 6.77 -5.00 -16.74
CA SER A 127 6.42 -5.22 -18.15
C SER A 127 7.40 -4.50 -19.08
N PHE A 128 7.80 -3.27 -18.73
CA PHE A 128 8.84 -2.55 -19.46
C PHE A 128 10.20 -3.28 -19.49
N LEU A 129 10.56 -3.93 -18.38
CA LEU A 129 11.74 -4.80 -18.28
C LEU A 129 11.56 -6.16 -18.97
N GLY A 130 10.39 -6.45 -19.55
CA GLY A 130 10.07 -7.71 -20.22
C GLY A 130 9.75 -8.87 -19.28
N LEU A 131 9.53 -8.60 -17.98
CA LEU A 131 9.25 -9.61 -16.96
C LEU A 131 7.76 -9.70 -16.59
N GLY A 132 7.01 -8.64 -16.80
CA GLY A 132 5.60 -8.53 -16.39
C GLY A 132 4.62 -9.26 -17.32
N LEU A 133 3.72 -8.51 -17.94
CA LEU A 133 2.72 -9.07 -18.83
C LEU A 133 3.34 -9.47 -20.19
N PRO A 134 2.88 -10.59 -20.78
CA PRO A 134 3.29 -10.97 -22.12
C PRO A 134 3.02 -9.86 -23.15
N ALA A 135 3.88 -9.75 -24.18
CA ALA A 135 3.78 -8.69 -25.19
C ALA A 135 2.45 -8.66 -25.98
N HIS A 136 1.71 -9.77 -26.05
CA HIS A 136 0.39 -9.84 -26.69
C HIS A 136 -0.73 -9.24 -25.83
N GLN A 137 -0.47 -8.96 -24.55
CA GLN A 137 -1.42 -8.32 -23.64
C GLN A 137 -1.13 -6.82 -23.54
N ALA A 138 -2.20 -6.02 -23.56
CA ALA A 138 -2.09 -4.58 -23.41
C ALA A 138 -1.61 -4.24 -21.99
N SER A 139 -0.43 -3.63 -21.90
CA SER A 139 0.22 -3.16 -20.68
C SER A 139 0.83 -1.80 -20.95
N LEU A 140 0.71 -0.86 -20.01
CA LEU A 140 1.35 0.45 -20.13
C LEU A 140 2.87 0.32 -20.21
N GLY A 141 3.46 -0.64 -19.49
CA GLY A 141 4.89 -0.96 -19.58
C GLY A 141 5.31 -1.46 -20.96
N ASN A 142 4.53 -2.35 -21.58
CA ASN A 142 4.80 -2.87 -22.93
C ASN A 142 4.67 -1.77 -24.00
N LEU A 143 3.70 -0.86 -23.84
CA LEU A 143 3.54 0.30 -24.71
C LEU A 143 4.75 1.23 -24.64
N VAL A 144 5.24 1.53 -23.42
CA VAL A 144 6.46 2.36 -23.26
C VAL A 144 7.70 1.63 -23.77
N GLN A 145 7.78 0.31 -23.60
CA GLN A 145 8.92 -0.49 -24.06
C GLN A 145 9.04 -0.45 -25.58
N SER A 146 7.93 -0.71 -26.29
CA SER A 146 7.89 -0.69 -27.75
C SER A 146 8.12 0.71 -28.32
N ALA A 147 7.66 1.76 -27.63
CA ALA A 147 7.85 3.15 -28.03
C ALA A 147 9.30 3.64 -27.98
N ARG A 148 10.22 2.91 -27.33
CA ARG A 148 11.65 3.30 -27.27
C ARG A 148 12.29 3.43 -28.65
N GLY A 149 11.97 2.52 -29.56
CA GLY A 149 12.50 2.54 -30.92
C GLY A 149 11.94 3.70 -31.75
N SER A 150 10.64 3.98 -31.61
CA SER A 150 9.97 5.05 -32.35
C SER A 150 10.33 6.44 -31.81
N LEU A 151 10.66 6.57 -30.53
CA LEU A 151 11.15 7.82 -29.94
C LEU A 151 12.42 8.32 -30.63
N LEU A 152 13.35 7.40 -30.93
CA LEU A 152 14.59 7.71 -31.66
C LEU A 152 14.34 8.07 -33.12
N ALA A 153 13.22 7.64 -33.69
CA ALA A 153 12.79 7.98 -35.04
C ALA A 153 12.04 9.33 -35.12
N GLY A 154 11.81 10.01 -33.98
CA GLY A 154 11.10 11.29 -33.89
C GLY A 154 9.64 11.18 -33.44
N ASP A 155 9.10 9.97 -33.31
CA ASP A 155 7.73 9.74 -32.89
C ASP A 155 7.63 9.78 -31.36
N TRP A 156 7.37 10.96 -30.81
CA TRP A 156 7.32 11.20 -29.36
C TRP A 156 6.00 10.75 -28.70
N TRP A 157 4.90 10.77 -29.46
CA TRP A 157 3.56 10.46 -28.96
C TRP A 157 3.38 9.04 -28.38
N PRO A 158 4.00 7.96 -28.92
CA PRO A 158 3.84 6.61 -28.39
C PRO A 158 4.43 6.44 -26.98
N THR A 159 5.36 7.33 -26.57
CA THR A 159 5.88 7.36 -25.20
C THR A 159 5.05 8.27 -24.31
N LEU A 160 4.61 9.43 -24.84
CA LEU A 160 3.88 10.43 -24.05
C LEU A 160 2.53 9.89 -23.54
N PHE A 161 1.72 9.28 -24.41
CA PHE A 161 0.37 8.87 -24.03
C PHE A 161 0.35 7.81 -22.93
N PRO A 162 1.11 6.70 -23.01
CA PRO A 162 1.19 5.74 -21.91
C PRO A 162 1.68 6.38 -20.60
N GLY A 163 2.62 7.32 -20.67
CA GLY A 163 3.08 8.10 -19.52
C GLY A 163 1.97 8.93 -18.88
N LEU A 164 1.15 9.62 -19.68
CA LEU A 164 -0.02 10.36 -19.20
C LEU A 164 -1.06 9.44 -18.56
N PHE A 165 -1.27 8.25 -19.11
CA PHE A 165 -2.16 7.23 -18.53
C PHE A 165 -1.64 6.65 -17.20
N LEU A 166 -0.34 6.78 -16.89
CA LEU A 166 0.18 6.50 -15.55
C LEU A 166 0.00 7.71 -14.62
N ILE A 167 0.31 8.92 -15.09
CA ILE A 167 0.35 10.13 -14.27
C ILE A 167 -1.06 10.59 -13.87
N ILE A 168 -1.99 10.70 -14.82
CA ILE A 168 -3.32 11.29 -14.58
C ILE A 168 -4.11 10.49 -13.54
N PRO A 169 -4.27 9.15 -13.65
CA PRO A 169 -4.96 8.37 -12.63
C PRO A 169 -4.24 8.40 -11.28
N THR A 170 -2.90 8.38 -11.29
CA THR A 170 -2.10 8.48 -10.06
C THR A 170 -2.40 9.78 -9.31
N LEU A 171 -2.39 10.92 -10.01
CA LEU A 171 -2.71 12.23 -9.42
C LEU A 171 -4.16 12.32 -8.95
N ALA A 172 -5.11 11.80 -9.74
CA ALA A 172 -6.52 11.78 -9.37
C ALA A 172 -6.76 10.97 -8.09
N LEU A 173 -6.17 9.77 -8.00
CA LEU A 173 -6.27 8.91 -6.82
C LEU A 173 -5.55 9.52 -5.61
N ALA A 174 -4.39 10.16 -5.81
CA ALA A 174 -3.69 10.87 -4.74
C ALA A 174 -4.51 12.05 -4.20
N GLY A 175 -5.15 12.83 -5.08
CA GLY A 175 -6.05 13.92 -4.69
C GLY A 175 -7.28 13.42 -3.93
N LEU A 176 -7.93 12.36 -4.42
CA LEU A 176 -9.07 11.72 -3.76
C LEU A 176 -8.69 11.18 -2.37
N ALA A 177 -7.54 10.52 -2.28
CA ALA A 177 -6.99 10.02 -1.01
C ALA A 177 -6.70 11.17 -0.03
N GLY A 178 -6.13 12.27 -0.52
CA GLY A 178 -5.92 13.49 0.28
C GLY A 178 -7.21 14.05 0.85
N ALA A 179 -8.23 14.22 -0.01
CA ALA A 179 -9.55 14.71 0.42
C ALA A 179 -10.25 13.76 1.40
N TRP A 180 -10.11 12.44 1.21
CA TRP A 180 -10.64 11.45 2.15
C TRP A 180 -9.93 11.56 3.51
N ARG A 181 -8.59 11.62 3.52
CA ARG A 181 -7.80 11.77 4.74
C ARG A 181 -8.20 13.01 5.54
N ASP A 182 -8.41 14.14 4.87
CA ASP A 182 -8.79 15.38 5.54
C ASP A 182 -10.20 15.32 6.16
N ARG A 183 -11.10 14.49 5.61
CA ARG A 183 -12.42 14.22 6.22
C ARG A 183 -12.33 13.27 7.42
N ILE A 184 -11.43 12.29 7.39
CA ILE A 184 -11.24 11.34 8.52
C ILE A 184 -10.52 12.02 9.69
N ASN A 185 -9.51 12.83 9.40
CA ASN A 185 -8.74 13.59 10.39
C ASN A 185 -9.00 15.08 10.20
N PRO A 186 -10.14 15.61 10.69
CA PRO A 186 -10.36 17.03 10.72
C PRO A 186 -9.23 17.65 11.56
N ARG A 187 -8.32 18.38 10.91
CA ARG A 187 -7.35 19.21 11.62
C ARG A 187 -8.15 20.10 12.56
N ARG A 188 -7.92 20.01 13.87
CA ARG A 188 -8.42 21.03 14.80
C ARG A 188 -7.82 22.36 14.35
N LYS A 189 -8.61 23.18 13.64
CA LYS A 189 -8.38 24.62 13.47
C LYS A 189 -8.66 25.30 14.82
N SER A 190 -7.90 25.01 15.88
CA SER A 190 -8.20 25.56 17.22
C SER A 190 -7.07 26.30 17.92
N GLU A 191 -6.01 26.72 17.23
CA GLU A 191 -4.92 27.46 17.88
C GLU A 191 -4.51 28.76 17.17
N LEU A 192 -5.30 29.27 16.22
CA LEU A 192 -5.06 30.59 15.59
C LEU A 192 -6.21 31.59 15.82
N MET A 193 -6.97 31.44 16.91
CA MET A 193 -8.01 32.41 17.32
C MET A 193 -7.97 32.74 18.81
N LEU A 194 -6.77 32.81 19.39
CA LEU A 194 -6.50 33.50 20.65
C LEU A 194 -5.29 34.41 20.44
#